data_AF-A0A3M1DC78-F1
#
_entry.id   AF-A0A3M1DC78-F1
#
_cell.length_a   1.000
_cell.length_b   1.000
_cell.length_c   1.000
_cell.angle_alpha   90.00
_cell.angle_beta   90.00
_cell.angle_gamma   90.00
#
_symmetry.space_group_name_H-M   'P 1'
#
loop_
_entity.id
_entity.type
_entity.pdbx_description
1 polymer ?
#
loop_
_entity_poly.entity_id
_entity_poly.type
_entity_poly.pdbx_seq_one_letter_code
_entity_poly.pdbx_strand_id
1 'polypeptide(L)'
;MFCYDRRNGNLLFAANGDPTSAMNWSTEIADAIGDVGAHVSMTTLPIRSADGKVLGAAPLAVYQDVGSGDTRLAFRQAGTWQVVNIASEGLTGFDTSIDAVGSGYVLVGYRRFDVASFTSSFSIQRLLPFGE
;
A
#
# COMPACT_ATOMS: atom_id res chain seq x y z
N MET A 1 2.16 4.11 -9.96
CA MET A 1 1.06 4.87 -9.33
C MET A 1 0.01 3.88 -8.90
N PHE A 2 -0.62 4.07 -7.76
CA PHE A 2 -1.77 3.25 -7.36
C PHE A 2 -3.07 4.04 -7.53
N CYS A 3 -4.15 3.36 -7.89
CA CYS A 3 -5.46 3.97 -7.98
C CYS A 3 -6.57 3.00 -7.58
N TYR A 4 -7.66 3.57 -7.08
CA TYR A 4 -8.88 2.85 -6.75
C TYR A 4 -9.82 2.82 -7.96
N ASP A 5 -10.04 1.62 -8.50
CA ASP A 5 -11.06 1.38 -9.51
C ASP A 5 -12.40 1.12 -8.81
N ARG A 6 -13.09 2.22 -8.48
CA ARG A 6 -14.40 2.20 -7.81
C ARG A 6 -15.47 1.40 -8.55
N ARG A 7 -15.34 1.21 -9.88
CA ARG A 7 -16.33 0.45 -10.64
C ARG A 7 -16.25 -1.04 -10.32
N ASN A 8 -15.04 -1.54 -10.11
CA ASN A 8 -14.78 -2.96 -9.87
C ASN A 8 -14.41 -3.27 -8.42
N GLY A 9 -14.18 -2.25 -7.59
CA GLY A 9 -13.76 -2.43 -6.19
C GLY A 9 -12.29 -2.82 -6.04
N ASN A 10 -11.45 -2.52 -7.05
CA ASN A 10 -10.07 -3.01 -7.11
C ASN A 10 -9.05 -1.92 -6.81
N LEU A 11 -7.93 -2.33 -6.21
CA LEU A 11 -6.70 -1.54 -6.20
C LEU A 11 -5.90 -1.89 -7.45
N LEU A 12 -5.60 -0.89 -8.27
CA LEU A 12 -4.77 -1.03 -9.46
C LEU A 12 -3.41 -0.40 -9.25
N PHE A 13 -2.38 -1.00 -9.84
CA PHE A 13 -1.07 -0.38 -10.04
C PHE A 13 -0.90 -0.02 -11.51
N ALA A 14 -0.69 1.26 -11.78
CA ALA A 14 -0.37 1.81 -13.09
C ALA A 14 1.12 2.14 -13.20
N ALA A 15 1.76 1.67 -14.26
CA ALA A 15 3.16 2.00 -14.56
C ALA A 15 3.33 2.39 -16.02
N ASN A 16 4.20 3.38 -16.25
CA ASN A 16 4.63 3.75 -17.59
C ASN A 16 5.87 2.93 -17.95
N GLY A 17 5.75 2.04 -18.93
CA GLY A 17 6.85 1.20 -19.40
C GLY A 17 7.93 1.96 -20.17
N ASP A 18 7.60 3.16 -20.67
CA ASP A 18 8.53 4.05 -21.34
C ASP A 18 8.33 5.50 -20.84
N PRO A 19 9.20 6.01 -19.96
CA PRO A 19 9.05 7.35 -19.39
C PRO A 19 9.14 8.47 -20.43
N THR A 20 9.59 8.19 -21.65
CA THR A 20 9.66 9.17 -22.76
C THR A 20 8.35 9.26 -23.55
N SER A 21 7.43 8.32 -23.36
CA SER A 21 6.12 8.29 -24.03
C SER A 21 4.98 8.43 -23.03
N ALA A 22 4.12 9.44 -23.23
CA ALA A 22 2.93 9.63 -22.38
C ALA A 22 1.84 8.57 -22.59
N MET A 23 1.95 7.73 -23.62
CA MET A 23 0.91 6.78 -24.04
C MET A 23 1.20 5.32 -23.67
N ASN A 24 2.28 5.03 -22.93
CA ASN A 24 2.71 3.66 -22.63
C ASN A 24 2.37 3.22 -21.19
N TRP A 25 1.24 3.69 -20.67
CA TRP A 25 0.73 3.28 -19.37
C TRP A 25 0.04 1.92 -19.48
N SER A 26 0.40 1.03 -18.57
CA SER A 26 -0.28 -0.25 -18.35
C SER A 26 -0.78 -0.32 -16.91
N THR A 27 -1.80 -1.14 -16.68
CA THR A 27 -2.34 -1.39 -15.34
C THR A 27 -2.29 -2.87 -15.01
N GLU A 28 -2.05 -3.17 -13.74
CA GLU A 28 -2.20 -4.50 -13.15
C GLU A 28 -3.05 -4.42 -11.89
N ILE A 29 -3.79 -5.48 -11.59
CA ILE A 29 -4.59 -5.57 -10.36
C ILE A 29 -3.65 -5.92 -9.20
N ALA A 30 -3.60 -5.05 -8.19
CA ALA A 30 -2.79 -5.25 -6.99
C ALA A 30 -3.58 -5.92 -5.86
N ASP A 31 -4.86 -5.60 -5.72
CA ASP A 31 -5.83 -6.29 -4.87
C ASP A 31 -7.22 -6.22 -5.52
N ALA A 32 -7.97 -7.31 -5.45
CA ALA A 32 -9.33 -7.45 -5.97
C ALA A 32 -10.30 -8.12 -4.98
N ILE A 33 -9.87 -8.36 -3.73
CA ILE A 33 -10.69 -9.02 -2.73
C ILE A 33 -11.35 -7.95 -1.85
N GLY A 34 -12.60 -7.61 -2.16
CA GLY A 34 -13.41 -6.66 -1.39
C GLY A 34 -13.70 -5.37 -2.16
N ASP A 35 -13.85 -4.28 -1.43
CA ASP A 35 -13.93 -2.93 -2.01
C ASP A 35 -12.69 -2.14 -1.59
N VAL A 36 -11.60 -2.33 -2.33
CA VAL A 36 -10.24 -2.02 -1.88
C VAL A 36 -9.61 -0.88 -2.65
N GLY A 37 -8.82 -0.05 -1.94
CA GLY A 37 -7.97 0.97 -2.54
C GLY A 37 -8.36 2.40 -2.17
N ALA A 38 -9.41 2.60 -1.36
CA ALA A 38 -9.75 3.91 -0.84
C ALA A 38 -8.63 4.48 0.05
N HIS A 39 -8.53 5.81 0.13
CA HIS A 39 -7.51 6.51 0.90
C HIS A 39 -6.07 6.04 0.63
N VAL A 40 -5.77 5.63 -0.60
CA VAL A 40 -4.45 5.07 -0.94
C VAL A 40 -3.33 6.09 -0.79
N SER A 41 -2.27 5.67 -0.11
CA SER A 41 -0.97 6.33 -0.09
C SER A 41 0.10 5.35 -0.53
N MET A 42 1.16 5.85 -1.16
CA MET A 42 2.17 5.01 -1.80
C MET A 42 3.58 5.52 -1.57
N THR A 43 4.52 4.58 -1.55
CA THR A 43 5.96 4.86 -1.53
C THR A 43 6.69 3.78 -2.33
N THR A 44 8.02 3.84 -2.36
CA THR A 44 8.85 2.78 -2.92
C THR A 44 9.92 2.35 -1.93
N LEU A 45 10.21 1.05 -1.88
CA LEU A 45 11.31 0.50 -1.11
C LEU A 45 12.50 0.19 -2.01
N PRO A 46 13.72 0.67 -1.70
CA PRO A 46 14.92 0.30 -2.45
C PRO A 46 15.17 -1.21 -2.39
N ILE A 47 15.29 -1.85 -3.55
CA ILE A 47 15.74 -3.23 -3.68
C ILE A 47 17.27 -3.21 -3.64
N ARG A 48 17.89 -3.99 -2.76
CA ARG A 48 19.34 -4.03 -2.60
C ARG A 48 19.91 -5.42 -2.85
N SER A 49 21.11 -5.49 -3.42
CA SER A 49 21.92 -6.71 -3.42
C SER A 49 22.52 -6.98 -2.04
N ALA A 50 23.06 -8.17 -1.85
CA ALA A 50 23.71 -8.59 -0.60
C ALA A 50 24.87 -7.68 -0.16
N ASP A 51 25.55 -7.01 -1.10
CA ASP A 51 26.60 -6.02 -0.85
C ASP A 51 26.07 -4.59 -0.59
N GLY A 52 24.74 -4.41 -0.54
CA GLY A 52 24.08 -3.16 -0.21
C GLY A 52 23.84 -2.21 -1.39
N LYS A 53 24.22 -2.56 -2.62
CA LYS A 53 23.96 -1.73 -3.81
C LYS A 53 22.46 -1.69 -4.14
N VAL A 54 21.93 -0.50 -4.47
CA VAL A 54 20.55 -0.35 -4.93
C VAL A 54 20.42 -0.88 -6.37
N LEU A 55 19.54 -1.85 -6.56
CA LEU A 55 19.24 -2.48 -7.86
C LEU A 55 17.96 -1.93 -8.50
N GLY A 56 17.10 -1.31 -7.70
CA GLY A 56 15.81 -0.78 -8.15
C GLY A 56 14.95 -0.37 -6.97
N ALA A 57 13.65 -0.24 -7.20
CA ALA A 57 12.69 0.05 -6.14
C ALA A 57 11.39 -0.75 -6.34
N ALA A 58 10.86 -1.31 -5.26
CA ALA A 58 9.58 -2.01 -5.23
C ALA A 58 8.47 -1.01 -4.86
N PRO A 59 7.32 -1.01 -5.55
CA PRO A 59 6.18 -0.17 -5.20
C PRO A 59 5.42 -0.74 -3.98
N LEU A 60 4.98 0.15 -3.09
CA LEU A 60 4.15 -0.17 -1.94
C LEU A 60 2.95 0.77 -1.89
N ALA A 61 1.81 0.24 -1.44
CA ALA A 61 0.60 1.01 -1.18
C ALA A 61 -0.03 0.59 0.13
N VAL A 62 -0.37 1.56 0.97
CA VAL A 62 -1.32 1.40 2.07
C VAL A 62 -2.66 1.98 1.64
N TYR A 63 -3.75 1.31 2.00
CA TYR A 63 -5.09 1.70 1.61
C TYR A 63 -6.13 1.11 2.57
N GLN A 64 -7.35 1.60 2.45
CA GLN A 64 -8.52 1.08 3.12
C GLN A 64 -9.22 0.03 2.24
N ASP A 65 -9.60 -1.10 2.85
CA ASP A 65 -10.72 -1.91 2.38
C ASP A 65 -12.00 -1.31 2.98
N VAL A 66 -12.85 -0.72 2.14
CA VAL A 66 -14.11 -0.09 2.54
C VAL A 66 -15.14 -1.15 2.96
N GLY A 67 -15.09 -2.34 2.36
CA GLY A 67 -16.00 -3.44 2.65
C GLY A 67 -15.77 -4.02 4.04
N SER A 68 -14.51 -4.23 4.44
CA SER A 68 -14.18 -4.76 5.77
C SER A 68 -13.86 -3.68 6.82
N GLY A 69 -13.46 -2.49 6.41
CA GLY A 69 -12.95 -1.43 7.29
C GLY A 69 -11.48 -1.60 7.67
N ASP A 70 -10.74 -2.49 7.00
CA ASP A 70 -9.34 -2.78 7.33
C ASP A 70 -8.36 -1.80 6.66
N THR A 71 -7.23 -1.52 7.32
CA THR A 71 -6.04 -0.97 6.67
C THR A 71 -5.22 -2.13 6.09
N ARG A 72 -4.98 -2.10 4.78
CA ARG A 72 -4.17 -3.09 4.07
C ARG A 72 -2.91 -2.49 3.47
N LEU A 73 -1.91 -3.34 3.27
CA LEU A 73 -0.71 -3.06 2.51
C LEU A 73 -0.63 -3.97 1.29
N ALA A 74 -0.40 -3.40 0.12
CA ALA A 74 -0.01 -4.13 -1.08
C ALA A 74 1.45 -3.84 -1.41
N PHE A 75 2.22 -4.89 -1.69
CA PHE A 75 3.62 -4.79 -2.12
C PHE A 75 3.95 -5.88 -3.13
N ARG A 76 4.99 -5.65 -3.92
CA ARG A 76 5.41 -6.58 -4.98
C ARG A 76 6.54 -7.48 -4.50
N GLN A 77 6.32 -8.79 -4.54
CA GLN A 77 7.33 -9.79 -4.18
C GLN A 77 7.39 -10.88 -5.26
N ALA A 78 8.61 -11.18 -5.73
CA ALA A 78 8.86 -12.20 -6.76
C ALA A 78 7.97 -12.08 -8.01
N GLY A 79 7.65 -10.85 -8.42
CA GLY A 79 6.82 -10.58 -9.61
C GLY A 79 5.31 -10.69 -9.38
N THR A 80 4.86 -10.91 -8.14
CA THR A 80 3.43 -11.00 -7.78
C THR A 80 3.06 -9.96 -6.73
N TRP A 81 1.78 -9.61 -6.66
CA TRP A 81 1.25 -8.78 -5.59
C TRP A 81 0.98 -9.61 -4.34
N GLN A 82 1.46 -9.11 -3.21
CA GLN A 82 1.18 -9.62 -1.89
C GLN A 82 0.37 -8.57 -1.14
N VAL A 83 -0.61 -9.04 -0.37
CA VAL A 83 -1.52 -8.19 0.42
C VAL A 83 -1.51 -8.67 1.86
N VAL A 84 -1.38 -7.73 2.80
CA VAL A 84 -1.44 -8.02 4.25
C VAL A 84 -2.33 -7.00 4.95
N ASN A 85 -3.08 -7.47 5.96
CA ASN A 85 -3.80 -6.60 6.88
C ASN A 85 -2.82 -6.00 7.90
N ILE A 86 -2.78 -4.67 8.01
CA ILE A 86 -1.96 -3.96 9.00
C ILE A 86 -2.80 -3.59 10.24
N ALA A 87 -4.10 -3.35 10.04
CA ALA A 87 -5.05 -3.11 11.11
C ALA A 87 -6.44 -3.61 10.70
N SER A 88 -7.10 -4.32 11.62
CA SER A 88 -8.43 -4.90 11.37
C SER A 88 -9.44 -4.68 12.49
N GLU A 89 -9.09 -3.90 13.51
CA GLU A 89 -9.98 -3.65 14.62
C GLU A 89 -10.76 -2.35 14.38
N GLY A 90 -12.07 -2.46 14.16
CA GLY A 90 -12.93 -1.30 13.87
C GLY A 90 -12.69 -0.71 12.48
N LEU A 91 -13.12 0.53 12.25
CA LEU A 91 -12.92 1.21 10.97
C LEU A 91 -11.55 1.88 10.95
N THR A 92 -10.65 1.35 10.14
CA THR A 92 -9.26 1.79 10.00
C THR A 92 -8.98 2.21 8.56
N GLY A 93 -7.80 2.78 8.30
CA GLY A 93 -7.37 3.12 6.96
C GLY A 93 -7.84 4.48 6.45
N PHE A 94 -8.36 5.34 7.32
CA PHE A 94 -8.61 6.73 6.93
C PHE A 94 -7.31 7.53 6.91
N ASP A 95 -7.20 8.51 6.01
CA ASP A 95 -6.09 9.47 5.93
C ASP A 95 -4.71 8.78 5.99
N THR A 96 -4.53 7.71 5.20
CA THR A 96 -3.30 6.92 5.28
C THR A 96 -2.07 7.70 4.84
N SER A 97 -0.93 7.37 5.42
CA SER A 97 0.39 7.85 5.00
C SER A 97 1.39 6.71 5.12
N ILE A 98 2.36 6.67 4.21
CA ILE A 98 3.39 5.63 4.19
C ILE A 98 4.71 6.23 3.78
N ASP A 99 5.78 5.82 4.47
CA ASP A 99 7.13 6.17 4.05
C ASP A 99 8.11 5.03 4.31
N ALA A 100 9.09 4.91 3.42
CA ALA A 100 10.20 4.00 3.55
C ALA A 100 11.29 4.67 4.39
N VAL A 101 11.64 4.07 5.53
CA VAL A 101 12.72 4.56 6.37
C VAL A 101 13.97 3.70 6.22
N GLY A 102 15.12 4.23 6.65
CA GLY A 102 16.41 3.55 6.52
C GLY A 102 16.37 2.10 7.00
N SER A 103 17.21 1.23 6.41
CA SER A 103 17.27 -0.23 6.66
C SER A 103 16.06 -1.07 6.23
N GLY A 104 15.20 -0.56 5.34
CA GLY A 104 14.13 -1.34 4.70
C GLY A 104 12.84 -1.44 5.50
N TYR A 105 12.75 -0.75 6.63
CA TYR A 105 11.52 -0.62 7.39
C TYR A 105 10.56 0.35 6.70
N VAL A 106 9.28 0.18 6.98
CA VAL A 106 8.22 1.08 6.51
C VAL A 106 7.45 1.61 7.69
N LEU A 107 7.21 2.92 7.70
CA LEU A 107 6.29 3.55 8.64
C LEU A 107 4.95 3.73 7.94
N VAL A 108 3.88 3.31 8.60
CA VAL A 108 2.51 3.46 8.12
C VAL A 108 1.71 4.23 9.16
N GLY A 109 1.18 5.39 8.77
CA GLY A 109 0.22 6.16 9.54
C GLY A 109 -1.19 5.93 9.02
N TYR A 110 -2.17 5.83 9.92
CA TYR A 110 -3.59 5.82 9.57
C TYR A 110 -4.43 6.36 10.72
N ARG A 111 -5.62 6.86 10.38
CA ARG A 111 -6.65 7.20 11.35
C ARG A 111 -7.62 6.03 11.49
N ARG A 112 -7.97 5.75 12.73
CA ARG A 112 -8.99 4.79 13.15
C ARG A 112 -10.20 5.53 13.71
N PHE A 113 -11.37 4.99 13.43
CA PHE A 113 -12.63 5.40 14.03
C PHE A 113 -13.22 4.21 14.81
N ASP A 114 -13.40 4.42 16.11
CA ASP A 114 -14.06 3.47 16.98
C ASP A 114 -15.56 3.80 17.04
N VAL A 115 -16.38 2.86 16.58
CA VAL A 115 -17.83 3.00 16.51
C VAL A 115 -18.50 2.91 17.89
N ALA A 116 -17.87 2.24 18.87
CA ALA A 116 -18.44 2.06 20.20
C ALA A 116 -18.28 3.31 21.05
N SER A 117 -17.13 3.98 20.95
CA SER A 117 -16.84 5.21 21.69
C SER A 117 -17.08 6.50 20.88
N PHE A 118 -17.34 6.39 19.57
CA PHE A 118 -17.47 7.52 18.65
C PHE A 118 -16.22 8.42 18.65
N THR A 119 -15.03 7.83 18.73
CA THR A 119 -13.75 8.54 18.79
C THR A 119 -12.87 8.24 17.59
N SER A 120 -12.10 9.24 17.15
CA SER A 120 -11.01 9.04 16.19
C SER A 120 -9.66 9.07 16.89
N SER A 121 -8.74 8.21 16.44
CA SER A 121 -7.35 8.18 16.89
C SER A 121 -6.40 8.02 15.71
N PHE A 122 -5.21 8.59 15.79
CA PHE A 122 -4.13 8.33 14.85
C PHE A 122 -3.23 7.23 15.37
N SER A 123 -2.80 6.35 14.47
CA SER A 123 -1.88 5.27 14.75
C SER A 123 -0.72 5.33 13.77
N ILE A 124 0.49 5.01 14.26
CA ILE A 124 1.67 4.81 13.43
C ILE A 124 2.21 3.44 13.75
N GLN A 125 2.41 2.63 12.72
CA GLN A 125 3.03 1.31 12.82
C GLN A 125 4.35 1.30 12.07
N ARG A 126 5.33 0.60 12.63
CA ARG A 126 6.59 0.27 11.96
C ARG A 126 6.55 -1.18 11.53
N LEU A 127 6.65 -1.40 10.22
CA LEU A 127 6.68 -2.72 9.63
C LEU A 127 8.13 -3.17 9.42
N LEU A 128 8.39 -4.45 9.71
CA LEU A 128 9.68 -5.08 9.45
C LEU A 128 9.99 -5.11 7.94
N PRO A 129 11.26 -5.24 7.54
CA PRO A 129 11.63 -5.40 6.14
C PRO A 129 10.90 -6.56 5.49
N PHE A 130 10.42 -6.38 4.26
CA PHE A 130 9.70 -7.42 3.52
C PHE A 130 10.70 -8.38 2.87
N GLY A 131 10.71 -9.65 3.29
CA GLY A 131 11.43 -10.74 2.61
C GLY A 131 12.77 -11.17 3.22
N GLU A 132 12.76 -11.62 4.48
CA GLU A 132 13.80 -12.54 5.00
C GLU A 132 13.61 -13.96 4.47
#